data_AF-A0A4R4LIN1-F1
#
_entry.id   AF-A0A4R4LIN1-F1
#
_cell.length_a   1.000
_cell.length_b   1.000
_cell.length_c   1.000
_cell.angle_alpha   90.00
_cell.angle_beta   90.00
_cell.angle_gamma   90.00
#
_symmetry.space_group_name_H-M   'P 1'
#
loop_
_entity.id
_entity.type
_entity.pdbx_description
1 polymer ?
#
loop_
_entity_poly.entity_id
_entity_poly.type
_entity_poly.pdbx_seq_one_letter_code
_entity_poly.pdbx_strand_id
1 'polypeptide(L)'
;MQLNGSATVAAPLARVWDALQDPAVLARTIPGCRSLEETGPDTYRMTVTAGVASIQGTYEGRVELAEPDPPRSFVLRARGQGAPGTVDATVRVRLTGGDGSTRIDYDADAVVGGMVGGVGQRMLGSVARRTAGEFFAAVERDLTAPPPPAEPEAAAPGARAGTGAVYAGRAAPAGPGQAPAAWPTLIAFGSGGLLALAGVLLGYLLGRRSRR
;
A
#
# COMPACT_ATOMS: atom_id res chain seq x y z
N MET A 1 8.06 5.08 18.54
CA MET A 1 6.75 5.75 18.57
C MET A 1 5.74 4.77 19.12
N GLN A 2 4.79 5.22 19.92
CA GLN A 2 3.71 4.37 20.38
C GLN A 2 2.38 4.86 19.79
N LEU A 3 1.54 3.92 19.41
CA LEU A 3 0.23 4.20 18.83
C LEU A 3 -0.74 3.12 19.27
N ASN A 4 -1.83 3.54 19.87
CA ASN A 4 -2.95 2.67 20.20
C ASN A 4 -4.20 3.10 19.45
N GLY A 5 -5.13 2.18 19.31
CA GLY A 5 -6.42 2.44 18.69
C GLY A 5 -7.34 1.25 18.77
N SER A 6 -8.54 1.43 18.22
CA SER A 6 -9.50 0.36 18.07
C SER A 6 -10.26 0.50 16.75
N ALA A 7 -10.82 -0.62 16.31
CA ALA A 7 -11.74 -0.71 15.18
C ALA A 7 -12.86 -1.71 15.51
N THR A 8 -13.97 -1.59 14.82
CA THR A 8 -15.06 -2.57 14.89
C THR A 8 -15.27 -3.14 13.50
N VAL A 9 -15.40 -4.46 13.42
CA VAL A 9 -15.72 -5.18 12.19
C VAL A 9 -17.09 -5.85 12.36
N ALA A 10 -18.00 -5.62 11.42
CA ALA A 10 -19.35 -6.21 11.40
C ALA A 10 -19.34 -7.70 10.99
N ALA A 11 -18.57 -8.52 11.71
CA ALA A 11 -18.54 -9.97 11.55
C ALA A 11 -18.27 -10.68 12.89
N PRO A 12 -18.70 -11.94 13.05
CA PRO A 12 -18.43 -12.74 14.25
C PRO A 12 -16.94 -12.95 14.52
N LEU A 13 -16.58 -13.08 15.80
CA LEU A 13 -15.19 -13.21 16.27
C LEU A 13 -14.37 -14.25 15.52
N ALA A 14 -14.92 -15.45 15.31
CA ALA A 14 -14.23 -16.51 14.60
C ALA A 14 -13.88 -16.13 13.16
N ARG A 15 -14.81 -15.50 12.43
CA ARG A 15 -14.59 -15.08 11.04
C ARG A 15 -13.55 -13.97 10.94
N VAL A 16 -13.56 -13.03 11.88
CA VAL A 16 -12.56 -11.98 11.95
C VAL A 16 -11.18 -12.55 12.27
N TRP A 17 -11.10 -13.48 13.23
CA TRP A 17 -9.86 -14.19 13.54
C TRP A 17 -9.29 -14.90 12.30
N ASP A 18 -10.09 -15.74 11.65
CA ASP A 18 -9.65 -16.50 10.48
C ASP A 18 -9.16 -15.58 9.36
N ALA A 19 -9.87 -14.46 9.12
CA ALA A 19 -9.48 -13.46 8.13
C ALA A 19 -8.15 -12.75 8.45
N LEU A 20 -7.85 -12.51 9.72
CA LEU A 20 -6.59 -11.87 10.13
C LEU A 20 -5.40 -12.84 10.09
N GLN A 21 -5.66 -14.15 10.04
CA GLN A 21 -4.63 -15.19 9.93
C GLN A 21 -4.45 -15.69 8.48
N ASP A 22 -5.36 -15.38 7.56
CA ASP A 22 -5.31 -15.82 6.17
C ASP A 22 -4.42 -14.88 5.31
N PRO A 23 -3.28 -15.35 4.79
CA PRO A 23 -2.38 -14.53 3.96
C PRO A 23 -3.04 -14.03 2.67
N ALA A 24 -4.00 -14.76 2.11
CA ALA A 24 -4.74 -14.28 0.95
C ALA A 24 -5.63 -13.10 1.30
N VAL A 25 -6.25 -13.11 2.50
CA VAL A 25 -7.06 -11.97 3.00
C VAL A 25 -6.16 -10.80 3.30
N LEU A 26 -5.03 -11.02 3.99
CA LEU A 26 -4.07 -9.99 4.32
C LEU A 26 -3.55 -9.29 3.06
N ALA A 27 -3.10 -10.04 2.05
CA ALA A 27 -2.59 -9.46 0.81
C ALA A 27 -3.60 -8.52 0.12
N ARG A 28 -4.89 -8.90 0.06
CA ARG A 28 -5.93 -8.09 -0.61
C ARG A 28 -6.51 -6.96 0.23
N THR A 29 -6.27 -6.93 1.53
CA THR A 29 -6.82 -5.93 2.47
C THR A 29 -5.78 -4.94 2.97
N ILE A 30 -4.49 -5.28 2.95
CA ILE A 30 -3.40 -4.34 3.32
C ILE A 30 -3.28 -3.24 2.25
N PRO A 31 -3.45 -1.95 2.63
CA PRO A 31 -3.34 -0.84 1.69
C PRO A 31 -1.97 -0.79 1.00
N GLY A 32 -1.97 -0.75 -0.33
CA GLY A 32 -0.74 -0.67 -1.12
C GLY A 32 0.09 -1.96 -1.16
N CYS A 33 -0.40 -3.08 -0.62
CA CYS A 33 0.24 -4.38 -0.78
C CYS A 33 0.35 -4.74 -2.27
N ARG A 34 1.55 -5.10 -2.70
CA ARG A 34 1.82 -5.63 -4.05
C ARG A 34 1.97 -7.13 -4.01
N SER A 35 2.73 -7.63 -3.05
CA SER A 35 2.97 -9.05 -2.84
C SER A 35 3.14 -9.37 -1.37
N LEU A 36 2.64 -10.54 -0.98
CA LEU A 36 2.88 -11.19 0.29
C LEU A 36 3.28 -12.64 -0.02
N GLU A 37 4.54 -12.99 0.22
CA GLU A 37 5.10 -14.31 -0.06
C GLU A 37 5.33 -15.06 1.25
N GLU A 38 4.78 -16.27 1.38
CA GLU A 38 5.03 -17.12 2.54
C GLU A 38 6.44 -17.70 2.50
N THR A 39 7.27 -17.32 3.48
CA THR A 39 8.68 -17.73 3.60
C THR A 39 8.93 -18.71 4.74
N GLY A 40 7.91 -19.03 5.53
CA GLY A 40 7.94 -19.94 6.65
C GLY A 40 6.62 -19.86 7.44
N PRO A 41 6.46 -20.69 8.48
CA PRO A 41 5.26 -20.67 9.32
C PRO A 41 4.99 -19.27 9.84
N ASP A 42 3.80 -18.75 9.54
CA ASP A 42 3.33 -17.42 9.95
C ASP A 42 4.27 -16.26 9.59
N THR A 43 5.13 -16.48 8.58
CA THR A 43 6.22 -15.58 8.25
C THR A 43 6.26 -15.26 6.76
N TYR A 44 6.18 -13.97 6.44
CA TYR A 44 5.94 -13.50 5.10
C TYR A 44 6.98 -12.47 4.65
N ARG A 45 7.39 -12.51 3.39
CA ARG A 45 8.06 -11.41 2.71
C ARG A 45 6.99 -10.54 2.06
N MET A 46 7.05 -9.23 2.26
CA MET A 46 6.01 -8.32 1.79
C MET A 46 6.61 -7.15 1.01
N THR A 47 5.95 -6.76 -0.08
CA THR A 47 6.23 -5.52 -0.82
C THR A 47 5.01 -4.61 -0.76
N VAL A 48 5.16 -3.40 -0.22
CA VAL A 48 4.09 -2.41 -0.05
C VAL A 48 4.50 -1.08 -0.66
N THR A 49 3.57 -0.41 -1.34
CA THR A 49 3.73 0.98 -1.76
C THR A 49 2.89 1.91 -0.89
N ALA A 50 3.55 2.76 -0.11
CA ALA A 50 2.89 3.84 0.59
C ALA A 50 2.58 4.98 -0.38
N GLY A 51 1.30 5.32 -0.54
CA GLY A 51 0.83 6.40 -1.42
C GLY A 51 0.73 7.77 -0.75
N VAL A 52 1.08 7.89 0.53
CA VAL A 52 0.97 9.15 1.27
C VAL A 52 2.17 10.03 0.96
N ALA A 53 1.94 11.21 0.38
CA ALA A 53 2.96 12.08 -0.23
C ALA A 53 4.24 12.25 0.61
N SER A 54 4.11 12.42 1.92
CA SER A 54 5.23 12.70 2.83
C SER A 54 6.00 11.46 3.29
N ILE A 55 5.51 10.24 2.99
CA ILE A 55 6.21 8.97 3.22
C ILE A 55 6.24 8.08 1.96
N GLN A 56 6.00 8.69 0.79
CA GLN A 56 5.73 7.97 -0.45
C GLN A 56 6.92 7.10 -0.84
N GLY A 57 6.66 5.85 -1.17
CA GLY A 57 7.70 4.94 -1.64
C GLY A 57 7.27 3.49 -1.63
N THR A 58 8.14 2.64 -2.17
CA THR A 58 8.00 1.19 -2.06
C THR A 58 8.91 0.69 -0.96
N TYR A 59 8.36 -0.18 -0.12
CA TYR A 59 9.02 -0.81 1.02
C TYR A 59 8.97 -2.31 0.82
N GLU A 60 10.11 -2.96 1.04
CA GLU A 60 10.24 -4.41 1.06
C GLU A 60 10.61 -4.85 2.47
N GLY A 61 10.01 -5.93 2.91
CA GLY A 61 10.06 -6.28 4.32
C GLY A 61 9.67 -7.69 4.65
N ARG A 62 9.63 -7.95 5.96
CA ARG A 62 9.19 -9.19 6.56
C ARG A 62 8.07 -8.90 7.56
N VAL A 63 7.06 -9.76 7.56
CA VAL A 63 5.98 -9.77 8.55
C VAL A 63 5.95 -11.14 9.21
N GLU A 64 5.74 -11.17 10.52
CA GLU A 64 5.60 -12.39 11.31
C GLU A 64 4.35 -12.23 12.19
N LEU A 65 3.48 -13.25 12.19
CA LEU A 65 2.40 -13.41 13.15
C LEU A 65 2.93 -14.34 14.26
N ALA A 66 2.94 -13.83 15.49
CA ALA A 66 3.54 -14.49 16.63
C ALA A 66 2.57 -14.56 17.80
N GLU A 67 2.86 -15.45 18.74
CA GLU A 67 2.13 -15.57 20.02
C GLU A 67 0.60 -15.66 19.84
N PRO A 68 0.07 -16.56 19.00
CA PRO A 68 -1.36 -16.69 18.81
C PRO A 68 -2.04 -17.24 20.08
N ASP A 69 -3.10 -16.56 20.52
CA ASP A 69 -4.08 -17.05 21.51
C ASP A 69 -5.46 -17.04 20.83
N PRO A 70 -5.82 -18.08 20.05
CA PRO A 70 -7.05 -18.07 19.28
C PRO A 70 -8.31 -18.11 20.15
N PRO A 71 -9.39 -17.38 19.78
CA PRO A 71 -9.48 -16.34 18.75
C PRO A 71 -9.29 -14.92 19.33
N ARG A 72 -8.52 -14.77 20.40
CA ARG A 72 -8.50 -13.58 21.27
C ARG A 72 -7.37 -12.62 20.98
N SER A 73 -6.16 -13.09 20.68
CA SER A 73 -5.04 -12.17 20.47
C SER A 73 -3.89 -12.78 19.67
N PHE A 74 -3.06 -11.91 19.10
CA PHE A 74 -1.80 -12.25 18.45
C PHE A 74 -0.88 -11.02 18.42
N VAL A 75 0.40 -11.25 18.09
CA VAL A 75 1.40 -10.20 17.92
C VAL A 75 1.85 -10.17 16.47
N LEU A 76 1.80 -9.01 15.84
CA LEU A 76 2.35 -8.78 14.50
C LEU A 76 3.70 -8.08 14.62
N ARG A 77 4.75 -8.69 14.07
CA ARG A 77 6.07 -8.07 13.93
C ARG A 77 6.32 -7.75 12.47
N ALA A 78 6.58 -6.49 12.16
CA ALA A 78 6.80 -6.04 10.79
C ALA A 78 8.10 -5.24 10.71
N ARG A 79 8.95 -5.59 9.75
CA ARG A 79 10.16 -4.84 9.41
C ARG A 79 10.15 -4.53 7.93
N GLY A 80 10.44 -3.30 7.55
CA GLY A 80 10.43 -2.87 6.15
C GLY A 80 11.49 -1.81 5.87
N GLN A 81 11.99 -1.83 4.64
CA GLN A 81 13.03 -0.93 4.16
C GLN A 81 12.67 -0.44 2.76
N GLY A 82 12.89 0.84 2.49
CA GLY A 82 12.70 1.42 1.18
C GLY A 82 13.53 2.68 1.01
N ALA A 83 13.49 3.28 -0.18
CA ALA A 83 14.19 4.54 -0.43
C ALA A 83 13.88 5.67 0.59
N PRO A 84 12.63 5.81 1.09
CA PRO A 84 12.33 6.84 2.09
C PRO A 84 12.89 6.55 3.50
N GLY A 85 13.21 5.29 3.82
CA GLY A 85 13.78 4.89 5.10
C GLY A 85 13.32 3.50 5.57
N THR A 86 13.34 3.30 6.89
CA THR A 86 13.10 2.00 7.52
C THR A 86 11.99 2.07 8.57
N VAL A 87 11.33 0.93 8.78
CA VAL A 87 10.31 0.73 9.81
C VAL A 87 10.56 -0.61 10.49
N ASP A 88 10.56 -0.63 11.83
CA ASP A 88 10.44 -1.83 12.66
C ASP A 88 9.26 -1.61 13.61
N ALA A 89 8.26 -2.47 13.56
CA ALA A 89 7.03 -2.33 14.32
C ALA A 89 6.63 -3.66 14.98
N THR A 90 6.17 -3.58 16.21
CA THR A 90 5.49 -4.66 16.94
C THR A 90 4.11 -4.18 17.33
N VAL A 91 3.08 -4.91 16.91
CA VAL A 91 1.67 -4.60 17.17
C VAL A 91 1.04 -5.74 17.95
N ARG A 92 0.50 -5.44 19.13
CA ARG A 92 -0.31 -6.38 19.90
C ARG A 92 -1.76 -6.19 19.52
N VAL A 93 -2.44 -7.24 19.08
CA VAL A 93 -3.83 -7.20 18.64
C VAL A 93 -4.68 -8.03 19.59
N ARG A 94 -5.81 -7.47 20.02
CA ARG A 94 -6.80 -8.11 20.88
C ARG A 94 -8.18 -8.03 20.25
N LEU A 95 -8.89 -9.15 20.22
CA LEU A 95 -10.22 -9.29 19.66
C LEU A 95 -11.23 -9.56 20.77
N THR A 96 -12.33 -8.83 20.77
CA THR A 96 -13.47 -9.03 21.67
C THR A 96 -14.73 -9.20 20.84
N GLY A 97 -15.38 -10.35 20.96
CA GLY A 97 -16.67 -10.59 20.30
C GLY A 97 -17.81 -9.83 20.97
N GLY A 98 -18.78 -9.40 20.17
CA GLY A 98 -20.07 -8.85 20.58
C GLY A 98 -21.21 -9.41 19.72
N ASP A 99 -22.37 -8.77 19.77
CA ASP A 99 -23.57 -9.19 19.02
C ASP A 99 -23.38 -9.00 17.51
N GLY A 100 -22.88 -10.03 16.84
CA GLY A 100 -22.64 -10.05 15.39
C GLY A 100 -21.47 -9.19 14.91
N SER A 101 -20.70 -8.59 15.82
CA SER A 101 -19.54 -7.75 15.52
C SER A 101 -18.34 -8.11 16.39
N THR A 102 -17.16 -7.68 15.96
CA THR A 102 -15.90 -7.89 16.69
C THR A 102 -15.20 -6.56 16.87
N ARG A 103 -14.89 -6.23 18.12
CA ARG A 103 -14.00 -5.12 18.46
C ARG A 103 -12.56 -5.59 18.41
N ILE A 104 -11.71 -4.79 17.77
CA ILE A 104 -10.28 -5.01 17.61
C ILE A 104 -9.57 -3.86 18.32
N ASP A 105 -8.83 -4.16 19.37
CA ASP A 105 -7.95 -3.22 20.05
C ASP A 105 -6.50 -3.52 19.67
N TYR A 106 -5.72 -2.49 19.34
CA TYR A 106 -4.33 -2.65 18.94
C TYR A 106 -3.40 -1.65 19.62
N ASP A 107 -2.23 -2.14 20.00
CA ASP A 107 -1.16 -1.38 20.63
C ASP A 107 0.15 -1.61 19.84
N ALA A 108 0.60 -0.57 19.14
CA ALA A 108 1.78 -0.60 18.28
C ALA A 108 2.95 0.16 18.92
N ASP A 109 4.12 -0.46 18.91
CA ASP A 109 5.41 0.20 19.11
C ASP A 109 6.20 0.12 17.80
N ALA A 110 6.64 1.26 17.28
CA ALA A 110 7.38 1.32 16.04
C ALA A 110 8.58 2.26 16.08
N VAL A 111 9.71 1.79 15.58
CA VAL A 111 10.92 2.56 15.31
C VAL A 111 10.98 2.86 13.82
N VAL A 112 11.07 4.15 13.48
CA VAL A 112 11.11 4.63 12.10
C VAL A 112 12.38 5.42 11.88
N GLY A 113 13.17 5.02 10.89
CA GLY A 113 14.48 5.59 10.58
C GLY A 113 14.56 6.19 9.17
N GLY A 114 15.61 6.98 8.92
CA GLY A 114 15.82 7.66 7.64
C GLY A 114 14.98 8.92 7.47
N MET A 115 14.79 9.36 6.23
CA MET A 115 14.08 10.61 5.91
C MET A 115 12.62 10.57 6.39
N VAL A 116 11.98 9.41 6.28
CA VAL A 116 10.62 9.17 6.77
C VAL A 116 10.49 9.36 8.29
N GLY A 117 11.53 9.06 9.08
CA GLY A 117 11.52 9.32 10.53
C GLY A 117 11.49 10.83 10.86
N GLY A 118 12.00 11.67 9.96
CA GLY A 118 12.09 13.12 10.12
C GLY A 118 10.76 13.88 9.98
N VAL A 119 9.71 13.24 9.45
CA VAL A 119 8.39 13.90 9.24
C VAL A 119 7.63 14.16 10.55
N GLY A 120 8.10 13.59 11.66
CA GLY A 120 7.58 13.80 13.01
C GLY A 120 6.50 12.82 13.45
N GLN A 121 6.47 12.57 14.76
CA GLN A 121 5.62 11.54 15.40
C GLN A 121 4.11 11.77 15.17
N ARG A 122 3.66 13.03 15.19
CA ARG A 122 2.24 13.38 15.00
C ARG A 122 1.73 12.96 13.62
N MET A 123 2.52 13.25 12.59
CA MET A 123 2.18 12.91 11.22
C MET A 123 2.23 11.40 11.02
N LEU A 124 3.30 10.73 11.47
CA LEU A 124 3.40 9.27 11.34
C LEU A 124 2.23 8.57 12.04
N GLY A 125 1.84 9.08 13.20
CA GLY A 125 0.66 8.59 13.92
C GLY A 125 -0.65 8.77 13.15
N SER A 126 -0.87 9.89 12.46
CA SER A 126 -2.10 10.10 11.68
C SER A 126 -2.15 9.17 10.46
N VAL A 127 -1.02 8.97 9.79
CA VAL A 127 -0.91 8.05 8.64
C VAL A 127 -1.13 6.60 9.09
N ALA A 128 -0.53 6.19 10.20
CA ALA A 128 -0.71 4.84 10.76
C ALA A 128 -2.17 4.56 11.14
N ARG A 129 -2.86 5.49 11.84
CA ARG A 129 -4.29 5.33 12.17
C ARG A 129 -5.17 5.25 10.93
N ARG A 130 -4.90 6.08 9.93
CA ARG A 130 -5.62 6.04 8.66
C ARG A 130 -5.41 4.70 7.96
N THR A 131 -4.17 4.22 7.88
CA THR A 131 -3.83 2.93 7.25
C THR A 131 -4.51 1.77 7.97
N ALA A 132 -4.52 1.78 9.32
CA ALA A 132 -5.24 0.79 10.11
C ALA A 132 -6.76 0.81 9.83
N GLY A 133 -7.36 2.00 9.75
CA GLY A 133 -8.78 2.15 9.39
C GLY A 133 -9.10 1.62 8.00
N GLU A 134 -8.27 1.94 7.00
CA GLU A 134 -8.42 1.44 5.63
C GLU A 134 -8.30 -0.10 5.57
N PHE A 135 -7.36 -0.68 6.32
CA PHE A 135 -7.20 -2.12 6.45
C PHE A 135 -8.44 -2.80 7.04
N PHE A 136 -8.90 -2.38 8.22
CA PHE A 136 -10.05 -3.02 8.88
C PHE A 136 -11.35 -2.83 8.09
N ALA A 137 -11.54 -1.68 7.45
CA ALA A 137 -12.67 -1.47 6.53
C ALA A 137 -12.60 -2.39 5.31
N ALA A 138 -11.40 -2.69 4.80
CA ALA A 138 -11.21 -3.64 3.72
C ALA A 138 -11.48 -5.10 4.17
N VAL A 139 -11.08 -5.47 5.39
CA VAL A 139 -11.41 -6.78 6.00
C VAL A 139 -12.92 -6.93 6.19
N GLU A 140 -13.60 -5.92 6.72
CA GLU A 140 -15.05 -5.96 6.87
C GLU A 140 -15.74 -6.16 5.51
N ARG A 141 -15.32 -5.41 4.48
CA ARG A 141 -15.86 -5.56 3.13
C ARG A 141 -15.61 -6.96 2.58
N ASP A 142 -14.44 -7.53 2.83
CA ASP A 142 -14.10 -8.88 2.39
C ASP A 142 -14.97 -9.95 3.06
N LEU A 143 -15.25 -9.77 4.35
CA LEU A 143 -16.10 -10.68 5.12
C LEU A 143 -17.59 -10.54 4.81
N THR A 144 -18.05 -9.34 4.44
CA THR A 144 -19.47 -9.03 4.22
C THR A 144 -19.87 -9.03 2.75
N ALA A 145 -18.91 -9.09 1.81
CA ALA A 145 -19.21 -9.20 0.39
C ALA A 145 -20.05 -10.47 0.12
N PRO A 146 -21.13 -10.37 -0.66
CA PRO A 146 -21.84 -11.54 -1.17
C PRO A 146 -20.86 -12.43 -1.96
N PRO A 147 -20.98 -13.77 -1.89
CA PRO A 147 -20.20 -14.62 -2.75
C PRO A 147 -20.41 -14.19 -4.21
N PRO A 148 -19.35 -14.04 -5.02
CA PRO A 148 -19.53 -13.80 -6.44
C PRO A 148 -20.39 -14.93 -7.03
N PRO A 149 -21.26 -14.64 -8.02
CA PRO A 149 -21.98 -15.69 -8.73
C PRO A 149 -20.96 -16.72 -9.20
N ALA A 150 -21.21 -17.98 -8.87
CA ALA A 150 -20.32 -19.09 -9.19
C ALA A 150 -20.11 -19.18 -10.71
N GLU A 151 -19.01 -18.60 -11.18
CA GLU A 151 -18.41 -19.01 -12.43
C GLU A 151 -17.89 -20.45 -12.20
N PRO A 152 -18.12 -21.38 -13.13
CA PRO A 152 -17.75 -22.77 -12.95
C PRO A 152 -16.24 -22.87 -12.71
N GLU A 153 -15.91 -23.14 -11.46
CA GLU A 153 -14.58 -23.42 -10.96
C GLU A 153 -14.05 -24.64 -11.70
N ALA A 154 -13.18 -24.39 -12.68
CA ALA A 154 -12.27 -25.41 -13.17
C ALA A 154 -11.43 -25.85 -11.97
N ALA A 155 -11.78 -27.02 -11.43
CA ALA A 155 -11.14 -27.62 -10.27
C ALA A 155 -9.61 -27.62 -10.43
N ALA A 156 -8.94 -26.76 -9.66
CA ALA A 156 -7.57 -27.00 -9.27
C ALA A 156 -7.61 -27.82 -7.97
N PRO A 157 -7.17 -29.09 -7.97
CA PRO A 157 -7.22 -29.92 -6.78
C PRO A 157 -6.26 -29.37 -5.72
N GLY A 158 -6.71 -29.42 -4.47
CA GLY A 158 -6.01 -28.88 -3.32
C GLY A 158 -4.55 -29.33 -3.21
N ALA A 159 -3.70 -28.38 -2.83
CA ALA A 159 -2.41 -28.66 -2.25
C ALA A 159 -2.22 -27.73 -1.04
N ARG A 160 -1.94 -28.35 0.09
CA ARG A 160 -1.57 -27.73 1.37
C ARG A 160 -0.47 -26.69 1.17
N ALA A 161 -0.44 -25.71 2.08
CA ALA A 161 0.62 -24.73 2.28
C ALA A 161 1.98 -25.27 1.88
N GLY A 162 2.46 -24.80 0.73
CA GLY A 162 3.84 -24.98 0.28
C GLY A 162 4.58 -23.70 0.58
N THR A 163 5.76 -23.84 1.19
CA THR A 163 6.73 -22.74 1.29
C THR A 163 6.92 -22.14 -0.11
N GLY A 164 6.71 -20.82 -0.26
CA GLY A 164 6.81 -20.12 -1.54
C GLY A 164 5.49 -19.72 -2.22
N ALA A 165 4.34 -19.80 -1.53
CA ALA A 165 3.10 -19.21 -2.04
C ALA A 165 3.20 -17.68 -2.09
N VAL A 166 2.92 -17.08 -3.26
CA VAL A 166 2.91 -15.62 -3.46
C VAL A 166 1.47 -15.15 -3.63
N TYR A 167 1.01 -14.32 -2.72
CA TYR A 167 -0.30 -13.69 -2.74
C TYR A 167 -0.17 -12.28 -3.31
N ALA A 168 -0.84 -12.03 -4.43
CA ALA A 168 -0.90 -10.70 -5.03
C ALA A 168 -1.84 -9.81 -4.20
N GLY A 169 -1.40 -8.58 -3.93
CA GLY A 169 -2.27 -7.60 -3.28
C GLY A 169 -3.36 -7.10 -4.22
N ARG A 170 -4.42 -6.53 -3.65
CA ARG A 170 -5.48 -5.90 -4.47
C ARG A 170 -4.88 -4.66 -5.12
N ALA A 171 -4.88 -4.61 -6.45
CA ALA A 171 -4.51 -3.39 -7.18
C ALA A 171 -5.34 -2.23 -6.61
N ALA A 172 -4.66 -1.18 -6.14
CA ALA A 172 -5.35 0.03 -5.72
C ALA A 172 -6.28 0.46 -6.87
N PRO A 173 -7.54 0.84 -6.61
CA PRO A 173 -8.34 1.46 -7.67
C PRO A 173 -7.51 2.63 -8.19
N ALA A 174 -7.22 2.63 -9.49
CA ALA A 174 -6.57 3.75 -10.13
C ALA A 174 -7.41 4.97 -9.78
N GLY A 175 -6.88 5.85 -8.91
CA GLY A 175 -7.53 7.12 -8.63
C GLY A 175 -7.77 7.83 -9.97
N PRO A 176 -8.87 8.59 -10.12
CA PRO A 176 -9.07 9.39 -11.33
C PRO A 176 -7.88 10.35 -11.44
N GLY A 177 -6.91 10.02 -12.30
CA GLY A 177 -5.63 10.73 -12.36
C GLY A 177 -4.45 9.95 -12.94
N GLN A 178 -4.52 8.62 -13.06
CA GLN A 178 -3.53 7.85 -13.84
C GLN A 178 -4.13 7.39 -15.18
N ALA A 179 -4.42 8.36 -16.04
CA ALA A 179 -4.35 8.08 -17.46
C ALA A 179 -2.86 7.96 -17.83
N PRO A 180 -2.41 6.95 -18.58
CA PRO A 180 -1.14 7.06 -19.27
C PRO A 180 -1.23 8.33 -20.11
N ALA A 181 -0.29 9.26 -19.94
CA ALA A 181 -0.18 10.44 -20.77
C ALA A 181 0.17 10.02 -22.20
N ALA A 182 -0.82 9.53 -22.93
CA ALA A 182 -0.85 9.49 -24.37
C ALA A 182 -1.29 10.87 -24.83
N TRP A 183 -0.40 11.86 -24.69
CA TRP A 183 -0.57 13.05 -25.51
C TRP A 183 -0.46 12.60 -26.97
N PRO A 184 -1.47 12.87 -27.81
CA PRO A 184 -1.27 12.71 -29.24
C PRO A 184 -0.12 13.64 -29.63
N THR A 185 0.99 13.05 -30.05
CA THR A 185 2.15 13.73 -30.64
C THR A 185 1.79 14.32 -32.00
N LEU A 186 0.79 15.21 -32.06
CA LEU A 186 0.31 15.78 -33.32
C LEU A 186 -0.08 17.27 -33.32
N ILE A 187 0.13 18.07 -32.26
CA ILE A 187 0.04 19.53 -32.42
C ILE A 187 1.11 20.25 -31.59
N ALA A 188 2.34 20.27 -32.11
CA ALA A 188 3.34 21.31 -31.80
C ALA A 188 4.46 21.39 -32.85
N PHE A 189 4.15 21.18 -34.12
CA PHE A 189 4.97 21.72 -35.22
C PHE A 189 4.20 22.89 -35.82
N GLY A 190 4.59 24.13 -35.50
CA GLY A 190 4.03 25.28 -36.22
C GLY A 190 4.09 26.66 -35.58
N SER A 191 5.03 26.99 -34.68
CA SER A 191 5.19 28.42 -34.26
C SER A 191 6.49 28.73 -33.51
N GLY A 192 7.62 28.09 -33.86
CA GLY A 192 8.93 28.42 -33.25
C GLY A 192 10.05 28.74 -34.25
N GLY A 193 10.06 28.06 -35.41
CA GLY A 193 11.17 28.16 -36.38
C GLY A 193 11.17 29.39 -37.29
N LEU A 194 10.05 30.12 -37.40
CA LEU A 194 9.92 31.24 -38.35
C LEU A 194 10.36 32.60 -37.77
N LEU A 195 10.44 32.74 -36.44
CA LEU A 195 10.92 33.98 -35.80
C LEU A 195 12.45 34.04 -35.64
N ALA A 196 13.14 32.89 -35.68
CA ALA A 196 14.61 32.85 -35.56
C ALA A 196 15.34 33.22 -36.87
N LEU A 197 14.76 32.91 -38.05
CA LEU A 197 15.40 33.20 -39.34
C LEU A 197 15.21 34.66 -39.80
N ALA A 198 14.14 35.34 -39.38
CA ALA A 198 13.94 36.76 -39.71
C ALA A 198 14.93 37.68 -38.97
N GLY A 199 15.29 37.36 -37.73
CA GLY A 199 16.25 38.15 -36.94
C GLY A 199 17.69 38.08 -37.49
N VAL A 200 18.12 36.91 -37.96
CA VAL A 200 19.47 36.70 -38.50
C VAL A 200 19.64 37.40 -39.87
N LEU A 201 18.61 37.41 -40.71
CA LEU A 201 18.63 38.12 -42.01
C LEU A 201 18.63 39.65 -41.86
N LEU A 202 17.89 40.20 -40.87
CA LEU A 202 17.87 41.64 -40.62
C LEU A 202 19.19 42.14 -40.00
N GLY A 203 19.79 41.37 -39.09
CA GLY A 203 21.10 41.68 -38.50
C GLY A 203 22.25 41.63 -39.53
N TYR A 204 22.22 40.66 -40.45
CA TYR A 204 23.23 40.53 -41.49
C TYR A 204 23.18 41.67 -42.53
N LEU A 205 21.99 42.19 -42.85
CA LEU A 205 21.83 43.30 -43.80
C LEU A 205 22.20 44.68 -43.20
N LEU A 206 21.99 44.89 -41.89
CA LEU A 206 22.38 46.13 -41.21
C LEU A 206 23.89 46.19 -40.90
N GLY A 207 24.52 45.05 -40.60
CA GLY A 207 25.97 44.99 -40.31
C GLY A 207 26.89 45.22 -41.50
N ARG A 208 26.40 45.04 -42.75
CA ARG A 208 27.21 45.22 -43.97
C ARG A 208 27.30 46.68 -44.43
N ARG A 209 26.45 47.58 -43.90
CA ARG A 209 26.38 48.98 -44.34
C ARG A 209 27.23 49.96 -43.53
N SER A 210 27.82 49.52 -42.41
CA SER A 210 28.67 50.36 -41.54
C SER A 210 30.18 50.11 -41.68
N ARG A 211 30.62 49.33 -42.68
CA ARG A 211 32.04 49.11 -43.01
C ARG A 211 32.43 49.57 -44.42
N ARG A 212 31.86 50.69 -44.88
CA ARG A 212 32.42 51.49 -45.97
C ARG A 212 32.47 52.95 -45.57
#